data_AF-A0A7C6CMP7-F1
#
_entry.id   AF-A0A7C6CMP7-F1
#
_cell.length_a   1.000
_cell.length_b   1.000
_cell.length_c   1.000
_cell.angle_alpha   90.00
_cell.angle_beta   90.00
_cell.angle_gamma   90.00
#
_symmetry.space_group_name_H-M   'P 1'
#
loop_
_entity.id
_entity.type
_entity.pdbx_description
1 polymer ?
#
loop_
_entity_poly.entity_id
_entity_poly.type
_entity_poly.pdbx_seq_one_letter_code
_entity_poly.pdbx_strand_id
1 'polypeptide(L)'
;MKKRILILPLVLAAMLLVSAAAFIIPSGAATPAIKVSYNNKEITNPKSLLINSVTYVPLRAMSEMMGVYNITWDQKTQTASISTNGLKLSAKVGNLYITANDRCFYTVGKILNIDGRVYVPIRPMARAFGLDVLWDGATYSVMLTDSGSGYCKHGSEYYDVDSLYWLSRIISAEAEVEPMPGKIAVGNVVLNRVASRDYPNSVYAVIFDRKHGIQFTPVATGTIYNTPSQESIVAAKICLEGYSLSDEILFFYNPKEATSSWIARNRPYVMTIENHKFYK
;
A
#
# COMPACT_ATOMS: atom_id res chain seq x y z
N MET A 1 -72.10 -55.09 28.20
CA MET A 1 -71.77 -53.90 27.37
C MET A 1 -70.27 -53.69 27.40
N LYS A 2 -69.69 -53.26 26.28
CA LYS A 2 -68.33 -53.57 25.79
C LYS A 2 -67.18 -52.95 26.61
N LYS A 3 -66.13 -53.75 26.82
CA LYS A 3 -64.78 -53.39 27.27
C LYS A 3 -64.20 -52.24 26.43
N ARG A 4 -63.51 -51.29 27.07
CA ARG A 4 -62.46 -50.49 26.42
C ARG A 4 -61.24 -50.42 27.33
N ILE A 5 -60.22 -51.13 26.86
CA ILE A 5 -58.84 -51.14 27.31
C ILE A 5 -58.20 -49.84 26.81
N LEU A 6 -57.57 -49.06 27.70
CA LEU A 6 -56.66 -47.98 27.30
C LEU A 6 -55.24 -48.38 27.69
N ILE A 7 -54.46 -48.70 26.66
CA ILE A 7 -53.02 -48.96 26.71
C ILE A 7 -52.32 -47.59 26.74
N LEU A 8 -51.53 -47.36 27.78
CA LEU A 8 -50.64 -46.20 27.91
C LEU A 8 -49.40 -46.46 27.03
N PRO A 9 -49.04 -45.59 26.06
CA PRO A 9 -47.81 -45.78 25.31
C PRO A 9 -46.62 -45.27 26.14
N LEU A 10 -45.71 -46.19 26.45
CA LEU A 10 -44.39 -45.91 27.01
C LEU A 10 -43.55 -45.20 25.94
N VAL A 11 -43.44 -43.87 26.02
CA VAL A 11 -42.55 -43.09 25.15
C VAL A 11 -41.13 -43.23 25.70
N LEU A 12 -40.32 -44.07 25.03
CA LEU A 12 -38.91 -44.24 25.29
C LEU A 12 -38.15 -43.04 24.68
N ALA A 13 -37.77 -42.08 25.51
CA ALA A 13 -36.92 -40.97 25.09
C ALA A 13 -35.47 -41.46 24.92
N ALA A 14 -35.06 -41.72 23.67
CA ALA A 14 -33.67 -41.96 23.33
C ALA A 14 -32.89 -40.64 23.44
N MET A 15 -32.14 -40.48 24.52
CA MET A 15 -31.14 -39.41 24.69
C MET A 15 -30.02 -39.61 23.65
N LEU A 16 -30.01 -38.77 22.61
CA LEU A 16 -28.90 -38.68 21.67
C LEU A 16 -27.71 -38.02 22.40
N LEU A 17 -26.75 -38.83 22.82
CA LEU A 17 -25.41 -38.39 23.22
C LEU A 17 -24.70 -37.86 21.96
N VAL A 18 -24.74 -36.54 21.75
CA VAL A 18 -23.84 -35.87 20.80
C VAL A 18 -22.45 -35.91 21.42
N SER A 19 -21.61 -36.84 20.96
CA SER A 19 -20.19 -36.82 21.31
C SER A 19 -19.56 -35.57 20.72
N ALA A 20 -19.01 -34.73 21.58
CA ALA A 20 -18.15 -33.63 21.17
C ALA A 20 -16.87 -34.23 20.59
N ALA A 21 -16.84 -34.43 19.27
CA ALA A 21 -15.59 -34.64 18.56
C ALA A 21 -14.79 -33.33 18.69
N ALA A 22 -13.79 -33.34 19.56
CA ALA A 22 -12.80 -32.28 19.62
C ALA A 22 -12.11 -32.20 18.25
N PHE A 23 -12.42 -31.18 17.47
CA PHE A 23 -11.63 -30.84 16.30
C PHE A 23 -10.24 -30.47 16.79
N ILE A 24 -9.29 -31.39 16.60
CA ILE A 24 -7.87 -31.10 16.67
C ILE A 24 -7.62 -30.11 15.54
N ILE A 25 -7.51 -28.83 15.86
CA ILE A 25 -6.97 -27.84 14.93
C ILE A 25 -5.50 -28.23 14.74
N PRO A 26 -5.06 -28.62 13.53
CA PRO A 26 -3.65 -28.92 13.31
C PRO A 26 -2.84 -27.66 13.58
N SER A 27 -2.09 -27.66 14.67
CA SER A 27 -1.11 -26.63 14.97
C SER A 27 0.10 -26.83 14.06
N GLY A 28 0.38 -25.83 13.22
CA GLY A 28 1.64 -25.73 12.49
C GLY A 28 1.63 -26.29 11.06
N ALA A 29 0.79 -25.77 10.18
CA ALA A 29 1.11 -25.84 8.75
C ALA A 29 2.42 -25.04 8.53
N ALA A 30 3.47 -25.72 8.07
CA ALA A 30 4.72 -25.07 7.68
C ALA A 30 4.41 -23.95 6.67
N THR A 31 4.99 -22.77 6.86
CA THR A 31 4.85 -21.68 5.88
C THR A 31 5.35 -22.20 4.53
N PRO A 32 4.51 -22.18 3.48
CA PRO A 32 4.89 -22.74 2.19
C PRO A 32 6.11 -22.01 1.64
N ALA A 33 7.09 -22.78 1.16
CA ALA A 33 8.27 -22.23 0.52
C ALA A 33 7.86 -21.57 -0.80
N ILE A 34 8.03 -20.25 -0.89
CA ILE A 34 7.70 -19.45 -2.07
C ILE A 34 8.78 -19.59 -3.15
N LYS A 35 8.36 -19.88 -4.38
CA LYS A 35 9.25 -19.88 -5.55
C LYS A 35 9.07 -18.60 -6.34
N VAL A 36 10.16 -17.96 -6.73
CA VAL A 36 10.12 -16.79 -7.61
C VAL A 36 11.02 -17.06 -8.80
N SER A 37 10.47 -16.92 -10.01
CA SER A 37 11.17 -17.22 -11.25
C SER A 37 11.02 -16.11 -12.28
N TYR A 38 12.02 -15.98 -13.16
CA TYR A 38 12.02 -15.11 -14.33
C TYR A 38 12.60 -15.91 -15.50
N ASN A 39 11.92 -15.92 -16.65
CA ASN A 39 12.34 -16.68 -17.84
C ASN A 39 12.73 -18.15 -17.52
N ASN A 40 11.88 -18.85 -16.74
CA ASN A 40 12.08 -20.22 -16.26
C ASN A 40 13.28 -20.45 -15.32
N LYS A 41 13.98 -19.39 -14.89
CA LYS A 41 15.06 -19.47 -13.90
C LYS A 41 14.56 -19.03 -12.52
N GLU A 42 14.73 -19.89 -11.52
CA GLU A 42 14.31 -19.63 -10.13
C GLU A 42 15.40 -18.90 -9.33
N ILE A 43 14.99 -18.01 -8.41
CA ILE A 43 15.85 -17.44 -7.37
C ILE A 43 15.97 -18.45 -6.23
N THR A 44 17.08 -19.20 -6.22
CA THR A 44 17.29 -20.31 -5.26
C THR A 44 18.26 -19.98 -4.13
N ASN A 45 19.13 -18.98 -4.29
CA ASN A 45 20.09 -18.58 -3.26
C ASN A 45 20.44 -17.09 -3.30
N PRO A 46 20.16 -16.32 -2.24
CA PRO A 46 19.29 -16.68 -1.12
C PRO A 46 17.86 -16.95 -1.62
N LYS A 47 17.10 -17.79 -0.89
CA LYS A 47 15.70 -18.07 -1.27
C LYS A 47 14.81 -16.84 -1.06
N SER A 48 13.75 -16.77 -1.85
CA SER A 48 12.64 -15.84 -1.64
C SER A 48 11.84 -16.22 -0.39
N LEU A 49 11.15 -15.25 0.22
CA LEU A 49 10.45 -15.43 1.50
C LEU A 49 9.00 -14.98 1.39
N LEU A 50 8.08 -15.69 2.05
CA LEU A 50 6.70 -15.29 2.21
C LEU A 50 6.47 -14.91 3.67
N ILE A 51 6.34 -13.61 3.95
CA ILE A 51 6.19 -13.09 5.31
C ILE A 51 4.92 -12.25 5.35
N ASN A 52 3.96 -12.61 6.22
CA ASN A 52 2.67 -11.92 6.36
C ASN A 52 1.97 -11.69 5.01
N SER A 53 1.91 -12.74 4.18
CA SER A 53 1.31 -12.71 2.83
C SER A 53 1.99 -11.78 1.82
N VAL A 54 3.22 -11.32 2.11
CA VAL A 54 4.06 -10.53 1.19
C VAL A 54 5.21 -11.40 0.71
N THR A 55 5.33 -11.55 -0.61
CA THR A 55 6.49 -12.19 -1.24
C THR A 55 7.66 -11.23 -1.31
N TYR A 56 8.75 -11.61 -0.66
CA TYR A 56 10.02 -10.92 -0.65
C TYR A 56 11.05 -11.65 -1.50
N VAL A 57 11.88 -10.86 -2.17
CA VAL A 57 13.03 -11.33 -2.93
C VAL A 57 14.32 -10.69 -2.39
N PRO A 58 15.46 -11.41 -2.40
CA PRO A 58 16.75 -10.81 -2.12
C PRO A 58 17.09 -9.82 -3.23
N LEU A 59 17.28 -8.54 -2.89
CA LEU A 59 17.52 -7.47 -3.87
C LEU A 59 18.68 -7.80 -4.80
N ARG A 60 19.80 -8.29 -4.25
CA ARG A 60 20.99 -8.66 -5.02
C ARG A 60 20.70 -9.78 -6.01
N ALA A 61 20.14 -10.90 -5.56
CA ALA A 61 19.86 -12.05 -6.41
C ALA A 61 18.88 -11.73 -7.54
N MET A 62 17.83 -10.95 -7.25
CA MET A 62 16.90 -10.49 -8.29
C MET A 62 17.60 -9.54 -9.27
N SER A 63 18.41 -8.59 -8.79
CA SER A 63 19.11 -7.64 -9.66
C SER A 63 20.08 -8.37 -10.62
N GLU A 64 20.85 -9.32 -10.10
CA GLU A 64 21.78 -10.14 -10.88
C GLU A 64 21.04 -11.03 -11.89
N MET A 65 19.87 -11.56 -11.52
CA MET A 65 18.98 -12.28 -12.45
C MET A 65 18.49 -11.40 -13.61
N MET A 66 18.33 -10.10 -13.38
CA MET A 66 17.98 -9.10 -14.39
C MET A 66 19.22 -8.49 -15.10
N GLY A 67 20.42 -9.06 -14.88
CA GLY A 67 21.66 -8.60 -15.52
C GLY A 67 22.27 -7.34 -14.90
N VAL A 68 21.87 -6.94 -13.69
CA VAL A 68 22.38 -5.76 -12.98
C VAL A 68 23.29 -6.18 -11.83
N TYR A 69 24.59 -5.90 -11.97
CA TYR A 69 25.63 -6.35 -11.03
C TYR A 69 26.22 -5.23 -10.16
N ASN A 70 26.03 -3.96 -10.55
CA ASN A 70 26.49 -2.82 -9.77
C ASN A 70 25.53 -2.54 -8.61
N ILE A 71 25.79 -3.22 -7.49
CA ILE A 71 24.97 -3.19 -6.27
C ILE A 71 25.85 -2.73 -5.11
N THR A 72 25.51 -1.59 -4.51
CA THR A 72 26.23 -0.97 -3.40
C THR A 72 25.41 -0.97 -2.12
N TRP A 73 26.09 -0.87 -0.99
CA TRP A 73 25.48 -0.77 0.34
C TRP A 73 26.07 0.41 1.10
N ASP A 74 25.21 1.27 1.63
CA ASP A 74 25.56 2.35 2.55
C ASP A 74 25.19 1.94 3.99
N GLN A 75 26.21 1.70 4.81
CA GLN A 75 26.05 1.31 6.21
C GLN A 75 25.44 2.41 7.09
N LYS A 76 25.71 3.70 6.80
CA LYS A 76 25.22 4.82 7.61
C LYS A 76 23.73 5.01 7.41
N THR A 77 23.26 4.91 6.17
CA THR A 77 21.85 5.12 5.85
C THR A 77 21.04 3.81 5.81
N GLN A 78 21.72 2.66 5.90
CA GLN A 78 21.13 1.32 5.75
C GLN A 78 20.42 1.16 4.39
N THR A 79 21.09 1.59 3.32
CA THR A 79 20.50 1.66 1.98
C THR A 79 21.28 0.79 0.99
N ALA A 80 20.57 -0.15 0.34
CA ALA A 80 21.09 -0.83 -0.84
C ALA A 80 20.75 -0.03 -2.09
N SER A 81 21.70 0.11 -3.02
CA SER A 81 21.48 0.81 -4.29
C SER A 81 21.94 -0.03 -5.46
N ILE A 82 21.18 0.01 -6.56
CA ILE A 82 21.53 -0.55 -7.86
C ILE A 82 21.61 0.57 -8.91
N SER A 83 22.59 0.46 -9.80
CA SER A 83 22.78 1.46 -10.85
C SER A 83 23.24 0.82 -12.17
N THR A 84 22.54 1.15 -13.24
CA THR A 84 22.88 0.86 -14.65
C THR A 84 22.46 2.06 -15.51
N ASN A 85 22.76 2.05 -16.81
CA ASN A 85 22.52 3.18 -17.72
C ASN A 85 21.04 3.64 -17.76
N GLY A 86 20.09 2.74 -17.49
CA GLY A 86 18.65 3.06 -17.50
C GLY A 86 17.94 2.94 -16.16
N LEU A 87 18.61 2.56 -15.07
CA LEU A 87 17.97 2.33 -13.78
C LEU A 87 18.90 2.74 -12.64
N LYS A 88 18.40 3.64 -11.79
CA LYS A 88 18.95 3.98 -10.49
C LYS A 88 17.89 3.68 -9.44
N LEU A 89 18.08 2.61 -8.67
CA LEU A 89 17.16 2.20 -7.63
C LEU A 89 17.85 2.18 -6.27
N SER A 90 17.12 2.59 -5.23
CA SER A 90 17.56 2.54 -3.84
C SER A 90 16.48 1.96 -2.93
N ALA A 91 16.88 1.06 -2.04
CA ALA A 91 16.04 0.40 -1.06
C ALA A 91 16.64 0.60 0.34
N LYS A 92 16.01 1.45 1.15
CA LYS A 92 16.42 1.73 2.52
C LYS A 92 15.70 0.79 3.49
N VAL A 93 16.45 0.10 4.34
CA VAL A 93 15.89 -0.82 5.35
C VAL A 93 14.92 -0.07 6.27
N GLY A 94 13.78 -0.69 6.54
CA GLY A 94 12.69 -0.12 7.35
C GLY A 94 11.67 0.71 6.57
N ASN A 95 11.99 1.18 5.36
CA ASN A 95 11.04 1.92 4.52
C ASN A 95 9.97 1.00 3.92
N LEU A 96 8.79 1.57 3.67
CA LEU A 96 7.65 0.94 2.97
C LEU A 96 7.63 1.26 1.47
N TYR A 97 8.75 1.69 0.89
CA TYR A 97 8.88 1.96 -0.53
C TYR A 97 10.34 1.83 -0.97
N ILE A 98 10.54 1.51 -2.24
CA ILE A 98 11.81 1.74 -2.93
C ILE A 98 11.70 2.99 -3.80
N THR A 99 12.84 3.60 -4.11
CA THR A 99 12.91 4.63 -5.14
C THR A 99 13.58 4.05 -6.38
N ALA A 100 13.06 4.32 -7.57
CA ALA A 100 13.66 3.94 -8.83
C ALA A 100 13.46 5.05 -9.85
N ASN A 101 14.55 5.57 -10.42
CA ASN A 101 14.54 6.70 -11.36
C ASN A 101 13.66 7.87 -10.87
N ASP A 102 13.83 8.27 -9.60
CA ASP A 102 13.07 9.34 -8.92
C ASP A 102 11.57 9.07 -8.70
N ARG A 103 11.09 7.85 -8.98
CA ARG A 103 9.73 7.38 -8.66
C ARG A 103 9.69 6.60 -7.36
N CYS A 104 8.58 6.65 -6.63
CA CYS A 104 8.44 6.01 -5.31
C CYS A 104 7.44 4.85 -5.33
N PHE A 105 7.92 3.62 -5.34
CA PHE A 105 7.05 2.42 -5.36
C PHE A 105 6.74 1.94 -3.94
N TYR A 106 5.60 2.40 -3.41
CA TYR A 106 5.10 2.02 -2.10
C TYR A 106 4.62 0.56 -2.03
N THR A 107 4.66 0.00 -0.84
CA THR A 107 4.31 -1.39 -0.55
C THR A 107 3.82 -1.55 0.88
N VAL A 108 3.17 -2.68 1.14
CA VAL A 108 2.65 -3.05 2.47
C VAL A 108 3.72 -3.71 3.35
N GLY A 109 4.85 -4.13 2.77
CA GLY A 109 5.94 -4.79 3.48
C GLY A 109 7.18 -3.89 3.59
N LYS A 110 7.76 -3.77 4.79
CA LYS A 110 9.00 -2.98 4.96
C LYS A 110 10.16 -3.65 4.23
N ILE A 111 11.12 -2.87 3.74
CA ILE A 111 12.40 -3.41 3.28
C ILE A 111 13.14 -3.97 4.49
N LEU A 112 13.57 -5.23 4.40
CA LEU A 112 14.15 -5.97 5.52
C LEU A 112 15.64 -6.20 5.28
N ASN A 113 16.42 -6.23 6.36
CA ASN A 113 17.75 -6.82 6.37
C ASN A 113 17.69 -8.10 7.21
N ILE A 114 17.86 -9.25 6.57
CA ILE A 114 17.81 -10.58 7.21
C ILE A 114 19.16 -11.22 6.94
N ASP A 115 19.92 -11.49 8.01
CA ASP A 115 21.25 -12.11 7.95
C ASP A 115 22.21 -11.42 6.95
N GLY A 116 22.21 -10.09 6.96
CA GLY A 116 23.07 -9.27 6.08
C GLY A 116 22.57 -9.17 4.63
N ARG A 117 21.35 -9.62 4.34
CA ARG A 117 20.74 -9.59 3.00
C ARG A 117 19.53 -8.69 2.98
N VAL A 118 19.49 -7.77 2.02
CA VAL A 118 18.35 -6.89 1.82
C VAL A 118 17.25 -7.60 1.05
N TYR A 119 16.07 -7.70 1.66
CA TYR A 119 14.86 -8.27 1.10
C TYR A 119 13.84 -7.16 0.82
N VAL A 120 13.27 -7.20 -0.39
CA VAL A 120 12.29 -6.21 -0.86
C VAL A 120 11.03 -6.93 -1.32
N PRO A 121 9.82 -6.41 -1.08
CA PRO A 121 8.61 -6.95 -1.68
C PRO A 121 8.72 -6.99 -3.22
N ILE A 122 8.22 -8.07 -3.82
CA ILE A 122 8.45 -8.32 -5.25
C ILE A 122 7.81 -7.27 -6.16
N ARG A 123 6.63 -6.74 -5.82
CA ARG A 123 5.88 -5.83 -6.70
C ARG A 123 6.62 -4.50 -6.96
N PRO A 124 7.14 -3.77 -5.96
CA PRO A 124 7.99 -2.61 -6.21
C PRO A 124 9.20 -2.89 -7.11
N MET A 125 9.88 -4.01 -6.88
CA MET A 125 11.00 -4.42 -7.74
C MET A 125 10.53 -4.67 -9.18
N ALA A 126 9.45 -5.44 -9.36
CA ALA A 126 8.88 -5.70 -10.68
C ALA A 126 8.52 -4.41 -11.43
N ARG A 127 7.89 -3.43 -10.76
CA ARG A 127 7.60 -2.11 -11.35
C ARG A 127 8.87 -1.37 -11.80
N ALA A 128 9.94 -1.43 -11.02
CA ALA A 128 11.21 -0.77 -11.38
C ALA A 128 11.88 -1.41 -12.59
N PHE A 129 11.82 -2.75 -12.68
CA PHE A 129 12.41 -3.53 -13.75
C PHE A 129 11.53 -3.64 -15.01
N GLY A 130 10.27 -3.17 -14.97
CA GLY A 130 9.34 -3.32 -16.08
C GLY A 130 8.82 -4.73 -16.26
N LEU A 131 8.54 -5.41 -15.15
CA LEU A 131 8.11 -6.81 -15.12
C LEU A 131 6.66 -6.93 -14.69
N ASP A 132 5.95 -7.87 -15.32
CA ASP A 132 4.66 -8.35 -14.82
C ASP A 132 4.87 -9.43 -13.76
N VAL A 133 3.91 -9.54 -12.84
CA VAL A 133 3.94 -10.48 -11.72
C VAL A 133 2.72 -11.40 -11.80
N LEU A 134 2.97 -12.66 -12.14
CA LEU A 134 1.94 -13.70 -12.16
C LEU A 134 2.05 -14.54 -10.88
N TRP A 135 0.94 -14.68 -10.16
CA TRP A 135 0.84 -15.44 -8.91
C TRP A 135 0.08 -16.75 -9.15
N ASP A 136 0.67 -17.87 -8.72
CA ASP A 136 0.00 -19.16 -8.63
C ASP A 136 -0.13 -19.56 -7.15
N GLY A 137 -1.35 -19.50 -6.64
CA GLY A 137 -1.67 -19.87 -5.26
C GLY A 137 -1.70 -21.37 -5.00
N ALA A 138 -1.82 -22.22 -6.02
CA ALA A 138 -1.79 -23.68 -5.85
C ALA A 138 -0.36 -24.16 -5.59
N THR A 139 0.62 -23.55 -6.27
CA THR A 139 2.04 -23.93 -6.16
C THR A 139 2.86 -22.99 -5.27
N TYR A 140 2.25 -21.93 -4.74
CA TYR A 140 2.93 -20.84 -4.04
C TYR A 140 4.12 -20.32 -4.85
N SER A 141 3.87 -19.96 -6.10
CA SER A 141 4.91 -19.49 -7.01
C SER A 141 4.58 -18.14 -7.65
N VAL A 142 5.62 -17.35 -7.87
CA VAL A 142 5.60 -16.11 -8.62
C VAL A 142 6.42 -16.31 -9.90
N MET A 143 5.80 -15.99 -11.03
CA MET A 143 6.47 -15.91 -12.32
C MET A 143 6.55 -14.44 -12.75
N LEU A 144 7.77 -14.00 -13.05
CA LEU A 144 8.06 -12.69 -13.60
C LEU A 144 8.24 -12.80 -15.11
N THR A 145 7.63 -11.89 -15.85
CA THR A 145 7.76 -11.78 -17.31
C THR A 145 8.04 -10.35 -17.71
N ASP A 146 8.74 -10.16 -18.82
CA ASP A 146 8.95 -8.82 -19.37
C ASP A 146 7.61 -8.23 -19.82
N SER A 147 7.27 -7.04 -19.31
CA SER A 147 6.07 -6.30 -19.76
C SER A 147 6.28 -5.63 -21.13
N GLY A 148 7.51 -5.65 -21.66
CA GLY A 148 7.91 -4.92 -22.85
C GLY A 148 8.13 -3.41 -22.63
N SER A 149 7.90 -2.89 -21.42
CA SER A 149 8.06 -1.46 -21.11
C SER A 149 9.49 -1.02 -20.81
N GLY A 150 10.40 -1.97 -20.54
CA GLY A 150 11.74 -1.68 -20.04
C GLY A 150 11.73 -1.13 -18.61
N TYR A 151 12.86 -0.61 -18.13
CA TYR A 151 12.90 -0.02 -16.79
C TYR A 151 11.91 1.14 -16.64
N CYS A 152 11.50 1.42 -15.40
CA CYS A 152 10.60 2.52 -15.13
C CYS A 152 11.18 3.85 -15.64
N LYS A 153 10.35 4.67 -16.31
CA LYS A 153 10.72 6.04 -16.74
C LYS A 153 11.19 6.89 -15.57
N HIS A 154 11.95 7.95 -15.86
CA HIS A 154 12.32 8.91 -14.83
C HIS A 154 11.10 9.68 -14.31
N GLY A 155 11.13 10.09 -13.04
CA GLY A 155 10.04 10.83 -12.40
C GLY A 155 9.66 12.10 -13.16
N SER A 156 10.62 12.80 -13.74
CA SER A 156 10.40 13.99 -14.58
C SER A 156 9.68 13.71 -15.91
N GLU A 157 9.67 12.45 -16.37
CA GLU A 157 8.96 12.02 -17.58
C GLU A 157 7.62 11.37 -17.25
N TYR A 158 7.40 11.01 -15.98
CA TYR A 158 6.23 10.26 -15.53
C TYR A 158 5.22 11.15 -14.79
N TYR A 159 5.68 12.03 -13.89
CA TYR A 159 4.81 12.90 -13.13
C TYR A 159 4.48 14.18 -13.90
N ASP A 160 3.20 14.55 -13.89
CA ASP A 160 2.81 15.92 -14.23
C ASP A 160 3.41 16.90 -13.20
N VAL A 161 4.15 17.88 -13.70
CA VAL A 161 4.96 18.79 -12.86
C VAL A 161 4.07 19.63 -11.94
N ASP A 162 2.93 20.10 -12.44
CA ASP A 162 1.99 20.91 -11.67
C ASP A 162 1.31 20.07 -10.59
N SER A 163 0.89 18.85 -10.93
CA SER A 163 0.29 17.92 -9.97
C SER A 163 1.25 17.57 -8.85
N LEU A 164 2.51 17.22 -9.15
CA LEU A 164 3.50 16.91 -8.11
C LEU A 164 3.80 18.15 -7.24
N TYR A 165 3.90 19.32 -7.86
CA TYR A 165 4.17 20.58 -7.16
C TYR A 165 3.05 20.92 -6.16
N TRP A 166 1.79 20.93 -6.60
CA TRP A 166 0.68 21.32 -5.75
C TRP A 166 0.31 20.23 -4.74
N LEU A 167 0.35 18.96 -5.14
CA LEU A 167 0.01 17.84 -4.26
C LEU A 167 0.99 17.73 -3.09
N SER A 168 2.30 17.86 -3.34
CA SER A 168 3.30 17.82 -2.26
C SER A 168 3.15 18.97 -1.25
N ARG A 169 2.80 20.16 -1.73
CA ARG A 169 2.58 21.34 -0.88
C ARG A 169 1.33 21.23 -0.02
N ILE A 170 0.21 20.80 -0.59
CA ILE A 170 -1.00 20.64 0.21
C ILE A 170 -0.84 19.52 1.24
N ILE A 171 -0.17 18.41 0.88
CA ILE A 171 0.15 17.35 1.84
C ILE A 171 1.03 17.89 2.97
N SER A 172 2.03 18.72 2.67
CA SER A 172 2.87 19.31 3.72
C SER A 172 2.05 20.21 4.63
N ALA A 173 1.24 21.10 4.07
CA ALA A 173 0.49 22.07 4.87
C ALA A 173 -0.60 21.42 5.74
N GLU A 174 -1.19 20.31 5.30
CA GLU A 174 -2.28 19.63 6.01
C GLU A 174 -1.81 18.47 6.91
N ALA A 175 -0.66 17.85 6.61
CA ALA A 175 -0.27 16.58 7.23
C ALA A 175 1.23 16.50 7.58
N GLU A 176 1.90 17.63 7.83
CA GLU A 176 3.34 17.69 8.16
C GLU A 176 3.73 16.73 9.29
N VAL A 177 2.93 16.67 10.36
CA VAL A 177 3.22 15.88 11.57
C VAL A 177 2.68 14.45 11.52
N GLU A 178 1.93 14.11 10.48
CA GLU A 178 1.27 12.81 10.33
C GLU A 178 2.26 11.74 9.84
N PRO A 179 2.06 10.45 10.15
CA PRO A 179 2.85 9.39 9.57
C PRO A 179 2.57 9.28 8.06
N MET A 180 3.43 8.55 7.32
CA MET A 180 3.29 8.38 5.86
C MET A 180 1.87 8.00 5.40
N PRO A 181 1.13 7.08 6.06
CA PRO A 181 -0.27 6.82 5.70
C PRO A 181 -1.19 8.05 5.81
N GLY A 182 -1.00 8.91 6.79
CA GLY A 182 -1.81 10.14 6.94
C GLY A 182 -1.52 11.15 5.83
N LYS A 183 -0.24 11.31 5.48
CA LYS A 183 0.19 12.13 4.33
C LYS A 183 -0.40 11.60 3.01
N ILE A 184 -0.35 10.29 2.79
CA ILE A 184 -0.95 9.62 1.63
C ILE A 184 -2.47 9.83 1.62
N ALA A 185 -3.14 9.69 2.76
CA ALA A 185 -4.60 9.84 2.84
C ALA A 185 -5.07 11.26 2.47
N VAL A 186 -4.35 12.31 2.89
CA VAL A 186 -4.62 13.68 2.42
C VAL A 186 -4.43 13.81 0.91
N GLY A 187 -3.35 13.24 0.37
CA GLY A 187 -3.13 13.20 -1.08
C GLY A 187 -4.23 12.46 -1.84
N ASN A 188 -4.71 11.33 -1.29
CA ASN A 188 -5.82 10.57 -1.86
C ASN A 188 -7.12 11.37 -1.82
N VAL A 189 -7.42 12.15 -0.78
CA VAL A 189 -8.60 13.04 -0.79
C VAL A 189 -8.57 13.99 -1.99
N VAL A 190 -7.42 14.60 -2.29
CA VAL A 190 -7.27 15.49 -3.45
C VAL A 190 -7.48 14.72 -4.76
N LEU A 191 -6.83 13.56 -4.93
CA LEU A 191 -6.93 12.78 -6.17
C LEU A 191 -8.30 12.12 -6.36
N ASN A 192 -8.97 11.70 -5.28
CA ASN A 192 -10.34 11.17 -5.31
C ASN A 192 -11.33 12.27 -5.73
N ARG A 193 -11.12 13.52 -5.27
CA ARG A 193 -11.87 14.68 -5.77
C ARG A 193 -11.60 14.89 -7.26
N VAL A 194 -10.34 14.88 -7.71
CA VAL A 194 -10.01 14.99 -9.15
C VAL A 194 -10.72 13.93 -9.99
N ALA A 195 -10.84 12.70 -9.47
CA ALA A 195 -11.52 11.59 -10.14
C ALA A 195 -13.06 11.67 -10.08
N SER A 196 -13.62 12.47 -9.18
CA SER A 196 -15.06 12.60 -8.99
C SER A 196 -15.66 13.68 -9.90
N ARG A 197 -16.85 13.40 -10.45
CA ARG A 197 -17.59 14.35 -11.31
C ARG A 197 -18.13 15.56 -10.55
N ASP A 198 -18.16 15.50 -9.22
CA ASP A 198 -18.67 16.57 -8.36
C ASP A 198 -17.64 17.69 -8.13
N TYR A 199 -16.39 17.48 -8.53
CA TYR A 199 -15.27 18.39 -8.29
C TYR A 199 -14.53 18.74 -9.61
N PRO A 200 -13.67 19.76 -9.58
CA PRO A 200 -12.76 20.04 -10.69
C PRO A 200 -11.83 18.86 -10.99
N ASN A 201 -11.36 18.78 -12.24
CA ASN A 201 -10.62 17.64 -12.77
C ASN A 201 -9.09 17.83 -12.81
N SER A 202 -8.54 18.70 -11.96
CA SER A 202 -7.09 18.86 -11.79
C SER A 202 -6.72 19.12 -10.34
N VAL A 203 -5.49 18.72 -9.95
CA VAL A 203 -4.98 18.91 -8.58
C VAL A 203 -5.05 20.38 -8.18
N TYR A 204 -4.59 21.28 -9.04
CA TYR A 204 -4.66 22.72 -8.80
C TYR A 204 -6.11 23.18 -8.61
N ALA A 205 -7.01 22.83 -9.53
CA ALA A 205 -8.39 23.30 -9.47
C ALA A 205 -9.14 22.77 -8.23
N VAL A 206 -8.85 21.55 -7.77
CA VAL A 206 -9.41 21.01 -6.53
C VAL A 206 -8.89 21.76 -5.30
N ILE A 207 -7.59 22.03 -5.23
CA ILE A 207 -6.98 22.73 -4.07
C ILE A 207 -7.52 24.16 -3.97
N PHE A 208 -7.64 24.86 -5.09
CA PHE A 208 -8.03 26.26 -5.15
C PHE A 208 -9.53 26.51 -5.42
N ASP A 209 -10.36 25.46 -5.41
CA ASP A 209 -11.80 25.61 -5.60
C ASP A 209 -12.41 26.53 -4.52
N ARG A 210 -13.38 27.34 -4.94
CA ARG A 210 -14.12 28.29 -4.09
C ARG A 210 -15.63 28.15 -4.21
N LYS A 211 -16.13 27.21 -5.02
CA LYS A 211 -17.57 27.03 -5.30
C LYS A 211 -18.41 26.90 -4.02
N HIS A 212 -17.87 26.25 -2.99
CA HIS A 212 -18.51 26.05 -1.69
C HIS A 212 -17.68 26.60 -0.53
N GLY A 213 -16.90 27.66 -0.79
CA GLY A 213 -15.92 28.21 0.15
C GLY A 213 -14.51 27.64 -0.08
N ILE A 214 -13.59 28.06 0.78
CA ILE A 214 -12.19 27.60 0.72
C ILE A 214 -12.13 26.12 1.08
N GLN A 215 -11.61 25.30 0.16
CA GLN A 215 -11.53 23.84 0.36
C GLN A 215 -10.45 23.43 1.36
N PHE A 216 -9.34 24.19 1.40
CA PHE A 216 -8.18 23.91 2.23
C PHE A 216 -7.69 25.20 2.89
N THR A 217 -7.65 25.23 4.22
CA THR A 217 -7.23 26.40 5.00
C THR A 217 -5.87 26.98 4.57
N PRO A 218 -4.85 26.17 4.21
CA PRO A 218 -3.56 26.65 3.71
C PRO A 218 -3.61 27.58 2.49
N VAL A 219 -4.65 27.49 1.67
CA VAL A 219 -4.85 28.39 0.53
C VAL A 219 -5.16 29.80 0.99
N ALA A 220 -5.96 29.95 2.05
CA ALA A 220 -6.33 31.25 2.59
C ALA A 220 -5.23 31.86 3.47
N THR A 221 -4.50 31.01 4.21
CA THR A 221 -3.41 31.47 5.09
C THR A 221 -2.09 31.68 4.35
N GLY A 222 -2.00 31.29 3.07
CA GLY A 222 -0.79 31.38 2.26
C GLY A 222 0.26 30.31 2.56
N THR A 223 0.04 29.46 3.56
CA THR A 223 0.98 28.38 3.94
C THR A 223 1.14 27.31 2.84
N ILE A 224 0.21 27.23 1.89
CA ILE A 224 0.35 26.38 0.69
C ILE A 224 1.61 26.70 -0.13
N TYR A 225 2.15 27.93 -0.03
CA TYR A 225 3.36 28.34 -0.76
C TYR A 225 4.68 28.01 -0.03
N ASN A 226 4.62 27.41 1.17
CA ASN A 226 5.80 26.96 1.90
C ASN A 226 6.45 25.75 1.23
N THR A 227 7.79 25.71 1.21
CA THR A 227 8.54 24.58 0.67
C THR A 227 8.09 23.27 1.32
N PRO A 228 7.64 22.26 0.55
CA PRO A 228 7.17 21.01 1.13
C PRO A 228 8.31 20.20 1.71
N SER A 229 8.04 19.43 2.76
CA SER A 229 9.01 18.48 3.31
C SER A 229 9.31 17.35 2.31
N GLN A 230 10.48 16.71 2.47
CA GLN A 230 10.85 15.55 1.64
C GLN A 230 9.86 14.39 1.78
N GLU A 231 9.28 14.18 2.96
CA GLU A 231 8.26 13.15 3.18
C GLU A 231 6.95 13.47 2.44
N SER A 232 6.55 14.75 2.40
CA SER A 232 5.38 15.19 1.65
C SER A 232 5.56 15.03 0.14
N ILE A 233 6.78 15.26 -0.38
CA ILE A 233 7.12 14.97 -1.78
C ILE A 233 7.02 13.47 -2.06
N VAL A 234 7.57 12.64 -1.17
CA VAL A 234 7.47 11.17 -1.30
C VAL A 234 6.00 10.72 -1.27
N ALA A 235 5.19 11.22 -0.35
CA ALA A 235 3.76 10.91 -0.27
C ALA A 235 3.01 11.31 -1.55
N ALA A 236 3.28 12.51 -2.09
CA ALA A 236 2.68 12.95 -3.35
C ALA A 236 3.05 12.02 -4.51
N LYS A 237 4.33 11.62 -4.62
CA LYS A 237 4.78 10.64 -5.62
C LYS A 237 4.05 9.31 -5.46
N ILE A 238 3.91 8.81 -4.23
CA ILE A 238 3.19 7.56 -3.93
C ILE A 238 1.72 7.63 -4.39
N CYS A 239 1.04 8.75 -4.10
CA CYS A 239 -0.32 8.99 -4.59
C CYS A 239 -0.38 9.01 -6.13
N LEU A 240 0.55 9.70 -6.79
CA LEU A 240 0.63 9.78 -8.26
C LEU A 240 1.05 8.45 -8.91
N GLU A 241 1.71 7.56 -8.19
CA GLU A 241 1.93 6.16 -8.60
C GLU A 241 0.66 5.29 -8.51
N GLY A 242 -0.47 5.88 -8.07
CA GLY A 242 -1.78 5.26 -7.98
C GLY A 242 -2.04 4.54 -6.65
N TYR A 243 -1.19 4.70 -5.64
CA TYR A 243 -1.47 4.07 -4.34
C TYR A 243 -2.56 4.84 -3.59
N SER A 244 -3.61 4.12 -3.22
CA SER A 244 -4.74 4.64 -2.47
C SER A 244 -5.01 3.80 -1.24
N LEU A 245 -5.20 4.47 -0.09
CA LEU A 245 -5.68 3.82 1.13
C LEU A 245 -7.19 3.57 1.07
N SER A 246 -7.91 4.41 0.34
CA SER A 246 -9.34 4.29 0.08
C SER A 246 -9.73 5.25 -1.04
N ASP A 247 -10.42 4.75 -2.06
CA ASP A 247 -10.95 5.58 -3.15
C ASP A 247 -12.25 6.30 -2.76
N GLU A 248 -12.76 6.04 -1.54
CA GLU A 248 -14.00 6.63 -1.06
C GLU A 248 -13.78 7.93 -0.27
N ILE A 249 -12.56 8.21 0.22
CA ILE A 249 -12.33 9.39 1.06
C ILE A 249 -12.35 10.67 0.23
N LEU A 250 -13.26 11.58 0.57
CA LEU A 250 -13.39 12.89 -0.07
C LEU A 250 -13.27 14.04 0.93
N PHE A 251 -13.27 13.73 2.23
CA PHE A 251 -13.21 14.71 3.32
C PHE A 251 -12.29 14.23 4.42
N PHE A 252 -11.66 15.18 5.11
CA PHE A 252 -11.01 14.95 6.39
C PHE A 252 -11.14 16.18 7.27
N TYR A 253 -10.94 15.99 8.57
CA TYR A 253 -10.71 17.09 9.51
C TYR A 253 -9.93 16.57 10.73
N ASN A 254 -9.23 17.48 11.40
CA ASN A 254 -8.65 17.24 12.71
C ASN A 254 -9.67 17.63 13.79
N PRO A 255 -10.23 16.68 14.57
CA PRO A 255 -11.27 16.97 15.57
C PRO A 255 -10.78 17.83 16.73
N LYS A 256 -9.46 17.98 16.91
CA LYS A 256 -8.88 18.85 17.95
C LYS A 256 -8.81 20.31 17.50
N GLU A 257 -8.83 20.57 16.20
CA GLU A 257 -8.66 21.90 15.61
C GLU A 257 -9.90 22.40 14.88
N ALA A 258 -10.76 21.49 14.43
CA ALA A 258 -11.94 21.84 13.65
C ALA A 258 -12.96 22.62 14.48
N THR A 259 -13.33 23.80 13.98
CA THR A 259 -14.40 24.65 14.52
C THR A 259 -15.79 24.24 14.01
N SER A 260 -15.85 23.37 13.00
CA SER A 260 -17.09 22.86 12.42
C SER A 260 -17.18 21.34 12.51
N SER A 261 -18.32 20.84 12.97
CA SER A 261 -18.66 19.42 13.01
C SER A 261 -19.56 18.99 11.85
N TRP A 262 -19.66 19.80 10.78
CA TRP A 262 -20.54 19.48 9.65
C TRP A 262 -20.16 18.15 8.97
N ILE A 263 -18.87 17.92 8.70
CA ILE A 263 -18.39 16.67 8.07
C ILE A 263 -18.83 15.47 8.92
N ALA A 264 -18.54 15.51 10.22
CA ALA A 264 -18.87 14.43 11.15
C ALA A 264 -20.38 14.12 11.24
N ARG A 265 -21.23 15.12 11.01
CA ARG A 265 -22.70 14.99 11.10
C ARG A 265 -23.36 14.58 9.78
N ASN A 266 -22.71 14.80 8.65
CA ASN A 266 -23.36 14.67 7.34
C ASN A 266 -22.65 13.71 6.37
N ARG A 267 -21.44 13.24 6.71
CA ARG A 267 -20.64 12.38 5.83
C ARG A 267 -20.40 11.00 6.48
N PRO A 268 -20.43 9.90 5.72
CA PRO A 268 -20.09 8.58 6.25
C PRO A 268 -18.62 8.50 6.69
N TYR A 269 -18.36 8.00 7.90
CA TYR A 269 -17.01 7.76 8.40
C TYR A 269 -16.35 6.60 7.65
N VAL A 270 -15.06 6.75 7.32
CA VAL A 270 -14.25 5.71 6.66
C VAL A 270 -13.15 5.21 7.59
N MET A 271 -12.26 6.10 8.04
CA MET A 271 -11.11 5.72 8.87
C MET A 271 -10.55 6.90 9.69
N THR A 272 -9.69 6.57 10.65
CA THR A 272 -8.91 7.54 11.43
C THR A 272 -7.44 7.19 11.28
N ILE A 273 -6.61 8.19 10.99
CA ILE A 273 -5.14 8.07 11.00
C ILE A 273 -4.64 9.18 11.90
N GLU A 274 -4.06 8.80 13.04
CA GLU A 274 -3.63 9.71 14.12
C GLU A 274 -4.65 10.83 14.40
N ASN A 275 -4.35 12.08 14.00
CA ASN A 275 -5.19 13.22 14.30
C ASN A 275 -6.29 13.45 13.26
N HIS A 276 -6.26 12.79 12.11
CA HIS A 276 -7.26 12.99 11.06
C HIS A 276 -8.33 11.91 11.04
N LYS A 277 -9.58 12.36 10.94
CA LYS A 277 -10.72 11.49 10.60
C LYS A 277 -11.11 11.72 9.15
N PHE A 278 -11.23 10.64 8.39
CA PHE A 278 -11.53 10.63 6.96
C PHE A 278 -12.94 10.12 6.71
N TYR A 279 -13.62 10.74 5.73
CA TYR A 279 -15.02 10.51 5.42
C TYR A 279 -15.26 10.47 3.91
N LYS A 280 -16.32 9.77 3.54
CA LYS A 280 -16.84 9.73 2.18
C LYS A 280 -17.57 10.99 1.83
#